data_AF-A0AAV0SRG1-F1
#
_entry.id   AF-A0AAV0SRG1-F1
#
_cell.length_a   1.000
_cell.length_b   1.000
_cell.length_c   1.000
_cell.angle_alpha   90.00
_cell.angle_beta   90.00
_cell.angle_gamma   90.00
#
_symmetry.space_group_name_H-M   'P 1'
#
loop_
_entity.id
_entity.type
_entity.pdbx_description
1 polymer ?
#
loop_
_entity_poly.entity_id
_entity_poly.type
_entity_poly.pdbx_seq_one_letter_code
_entity_poly.pdbx_strand_id
1 'polypeptide(L)'
;MLPRVGMKRIWRLTSIQTREKITVPTSGSAGRHGRLKPKVSTDKFTALSTEFFDRVEVAMKPLHPPINDEFQLQRDGNGGELVIRTNAQEFKIKVLTSKQQIELLSPVSGLRTYHWNAMTKRWEDVADSHDIEGLLTRDLMRFCAGIPLF
;
A
#
# COMPACT_ATOMS: atom_id res chain seq x y z
N MET A 1 23.48 -20.15 77.70
CA MET A 1 22.91 -18.79 77.80
C MET A 1 21.81 -18.63 76.74
N LEU A 2 20.59 -18.34 77.17
CA LEU A 2 19.46 -17.82 76.38
C LEU A 2 19.26 -16.34 76.82
N PRO A 3 18.66 -15.46 76.00
CA PRO A 3 17.19 -15.35 75.87
C PRO A 3 16.72 -15.37 74.40
N ARG A 4 15.54 -15.92 74.01
CA ARG A 4 14.14 -15.45 74.23
C ARG A 4 13.90 -14.07 73.59
N VAL A 5 12.82 -13.69 72.90
CA VAL A 5 11.40 -14.08 72.63
C VAL A 5 10.95 -13.04 71.55
N GLY A 6 9.95 -13.17 70.67
CA GLY A 6 8.72 -13.94 70.63
C GLY A 6 8.03 -13.74 69.26
N MET A 7 7.17 -14.66 68.84
CA MET A 7 5.72 -14.74 69.13
C MET A 7 4.89 -14.14 67.99
N LYS A 8 4.21 -14.98 67.18
CA LYS A 8 2.77 -15.36 67.30
C LYS A 8 1.91 -14.52 66.31
N ARG A 9 0.91 -15.00 65.55
CA ARG A 9 0.11 -16.24 65.44
C ARG A 9 -0.56 -16.27 64.03
N ILE A 10 -0.64 -17.42 63.33
CA ILE A 10 -1.82 -18.32 63.06
C ILE A 10 -3.03 -17.63 62.34
N TRP A 11 -3.76 -18.15 61.32
CA TRP A 11 -4.41 -19.47 61.14
C TRP A 11 -5.01 -19.72 59.73
N ARG A 12 -5.01 -21.04 59.38
CA ARG A 12 -6.04 -21.89 58.71
C ARG A 12 -6.30 -21.67 57.20
N LEU A 13 -6.03 -22.68 56.36
CA LEU A 13 -6.90 -23.84 55.99
C LEU A 13 -8.21 -23.33 55.36
N THR A 14 -8.63 -23.66 54.14
CA THR A 14 -8.77 -24.98 53.47
C THR A 14 -9.25 -24.64 52.05
N SER A 15 -8.93 -25.38 50.99
CA SER A 15 -9.88 -26.36 50.44
C SER A 15 -9.26 -27.08 49.24
N ILE A 16 -9.50 -28.40 49.20
CA ILE A 16 -9.22 -29.34 48.12
C ILE A 16 -10.39 -29.27 47.13
N GLN A 17 -10.14 -29.24 45.82
CA GLN A 17 -11.05 -29.78 44.78
C GLN A 17 -10.19 -30.15 43.55
N THR A 18 -9.82 -31.43 43.43
CA THR A 18 -10.39 -32.44 42.51
C THR A 18 -10.42 -32.04 41.02
N ARG A 19 -9.43 -32.61 40.30
CA ARG A 19 -9.47 -33.15 38.94
C ARG A 19 -10.84 -33.10 38.23
N GLU A 20 -10.85 -32.50 37.03
CA GLU A 20 -11.55 -33.06 35.88
C GLU A 20 -10.67 -32.95 34.62
N LYS A 21 -10.45 -34.11 34.02
CA LYS A 21 -9.78 -34.32 32.73
C LYS A 21 -10.91 -34.41 31.72
N ILE A 22 -11.10 -33.39 30.88
CA ILE A 22 -12.09 -33.45 29.79
C ILE A 22 -11.32 -33.50 28.47
N THR A 23 -11.50 -34.64 27.80
CA THR A 23 -10.96 -34.98 26.49
C THR A 23 -11.93 -34.50 25.40
N VAL A 24 -11.39 -33.71 24.45
CA VAL A 24 -11.78 -33.31 23.07
C VAL A 24 -13.13 -33.73 22.44
N PRO A 25 -13.58 -32.93 21.45
CA PRO A 25 -13.49 -33.44 20.07
C PRO A 25 -12.85 -32.47 19.07
N THR A 26 -12.02 -33.03 18.18
CA THR A 26 -11.56 -32.43 16.92
C THR A 26 -12.68 -32.48 15.88
N SER A 27 -12.93 -31.37 15.18
CA SER A 27 -13.27 -31.29 13.75
C SER A 27 -14.02 -29.98 13.47
N GLY A 28 -13.54 -29.19 12.51
CA GLY A 28 -14.30 -28.06 11.98
C GLY A 28 -13.43 -26.86 11.67
N SER A 29 -12.71 -26.94 10.55
CA SER A 29 -12.11 -25.79 9.87
C SER A 29 -13.22 -24.78 9.54
N ALA A 30 -13.50 -23.84 10.46
CA ALA A 30 -14.28 -22.66 10.15
C ALA A 30 -13.30 -21.60 9.68
N GLY A 31 -13.01 -21.65 8.38
CA GLY A 31 -12.25 -20.62 7.69
C GLY A 31 -12.76 -19.27 8.17
N ARG A 32 -11.86 -18.46 8.73
CA ARG A 32 -12.06 -17.02 8.72
C ARG A 32 -12.28 -16.69 7.25
N HIS A 33 -13.53 -16.49 6.88
CA HIS A 33 -13.89 -15.85 5.64
C HIS A 33 -13.14 -14.52 5.69
N GLY A 34 -11.94 -14.50 5.10
CA GLY A 34 -11.24 -13.29 4.78
C GLY A 34 -12.27 -12.49 4.03
N ARG A 35 -12.77 -11.42 4.66
CA ARG A 35 -13.72 -10.50 4.07
C ARG A 35 -13.08 -10.07 2.77
N LEU A 36 -13.50 -10.66 1.65
CA LEU A 36 -13.03 -10.31 0.33
C LEU A 36 -13.37 -8.83 0.22
N LYS A 37 -12.34 -7.96 0.27
CA LYS A 37 -12.53 -6.53 0.06
C LYS A 37 -13.35 -6.43 -1.24
N PRO A 38 -14.49 -5.72 -1.25
CA PRO A 38 -15.33 -5.64 -2.44
C PRO A 38 -14.44 -5.20 -3.61
N LYS A 39 -14.28 -6.09 -4.58
CA LYS A 39 -13.51 -5.81 -5.79
C LYS A 39 -14.22 -4.67 -6.50
N VAL A 40 -13.50 -3.60 -6.85
CA VAL A 40 -14.07 -2.44 -7.54
C VAL A 40 -14.73 -2.96 -8.83
N SER A 41 -15.85 -2.40 -9.27
CA SER A 41 -16.40 -2.82 -10.58
C SER A 41 -15.41 -2.46 -11.68
N THR A 42 -15.37 -3.25 -12.76
CA THR A 42 -14.44 -3.00 -13.88
C THR A 42 -14.58 -1.57 -14.42
N ASP A 43 -15.81 -1.11 -14.63
CA ASP A 43 -16.08 0.25 -15.14
C ASP A 43 -15.54 1.33 -14.19
N LYS A 44 -15.72 1.13 -12.89
CA LYS A 44 -15.21 2.07 -11.89
C LYS A 44 -13.69 2.07 -11.83
N PHE A 45 -13.05 0.91 -11.97
CA PHE A 45 -11.59 0.84 -12.06
C PHE A 45 -11.07 1.52 -13.32
N THR A 46 -11.71 1.31 -14.47
CA THR A 46 -11.38 1.99 -15.74
C THR A 46 -11.51 3.50 -15.60
N ALA A 47 -12.59 3.99 -14.97
CA ALA A 47 -12.78 5.41 -14.72
C ALA A 47 -11.68 5.98 -13.81
N LEU A 48 -11.37 5.31 -12.69
CA LEU A 48 -10.35 5.76 -11.73
C LEU A 48 -8.94 5.77 -12.34
N SER A 49 -8.60 4.78 -13.17
CA SER A 49 -7.30 4.72 -13.84
C SER A 49 -7.19 5.77 -14.95
N THR A 50 -8.27 6.03 -15.68
CA THR A 50 -8.33 7.12 -16.67
C THR A 50 -8.15 8.48 -16.00
N GLU A 51 -8.91 8.75 -14.93
CA GLU A 51 -8.79 9.97 -14.15
C GLU A 51 -7.36 10.16 -13.61
N PHE A 52 -6.74 9.10 -13.13
CA PHE A 52 -5.36 9.16 -12.67
C PHE A 52 -4.37 9.56 -13.78
N PHE A 53 -4.51 9.00 -14.99
CA PHE A 53 -3.67 9.40 -16.12
C PHE A 53 -3.90 10.86 -16.51
N ASP A 54 -5.15 11.33 -16.49
CA ASP A 54 -5.47 12.73 -16.77
C ASP A 54 -4.82 13.65 -15.72
N ARG A 55 -4.83 13.25 -14.43
CA ARG A 55 -4.13 13.99 -13.36
C ARG A 55 -2.62 14.01 -13.59
N VAL A 56 -2.01 12.89 -13.98
CA VAL A 56 -0.58 12.84 -14.31
C VAL A 56 -0.27 13.81 -15.46
N GLU A 57 -1.04 13.79 -16.54
CA GLU A 57 -0.85 14.70 -17.68
C GLU A 57 -0.93 16.17 -17.29
N VAL A 58 -1.88 16.53 -16.42
CA VAL A 58 -1.99 17.89 -15.91
C VAL A 58 -0.82 18.24 -14.99
N ALA A 59 -0.47 17.35 -14.06
CA ALA A 59 0.58 17.57 -13.07
C ALA A 59 1.97 17.73 -13.72
N MET A 60 2.22 17.07 -14.86
CA MET A 60 3.50 17.13 -15.56
C MET A 60 3.70 18.41 -16.40
N LYS A 61 2.67 19.24 -16.60
CA LYS A 61 2.76 20.49 -17.40
C LYS A 61 3.99 21.35 -17.08
N PRO A 62 4.38 21.60 -15.81
CA PRO A 62 5.54 22.42 -15.49
C PRO A 62 6.89 21.80 -15.88
N LEU A 63 6.93 20.50 -16.15
CA LEU A 63 8.15 19.79 -16.55
C LEU A 63 8.40 19.84 -18.06
N HIS A 64 7.40 20.20 -18.86
CA HIS A 64 7.54 20.29 -20.31
C HIS A 64 8.56 21.37 -20.74
N PRO A 65 9.05 21.31 -21.98
CA PRO A 65 9.85 22.39 -22.56
C PRO A 65 9.21 23.77 -22.36
N PRO A 66 10.00 24.82 -22.09
CA PRO A 66 11.46 24.86 -22.14
C PRO A 66 12.17 24.47 -20.83
N ILE A 67 11.46 24.01 -19.80
CA ILE A 67 12.10 23.69 -18.51
C ILE A 67 12.99 22.46 -18.61
N ASN A 68 12.53 21.45 -19.36
CA ASN A 68 13.29 20.26 -19.69
C ASN A 68 13.11 19.97 -21.18
N ASP A 69 14.11 20.30 -22.00
CA ASP A 69 14.00 20.25 -23.48
C ASP A 69 13.63 18.86 -24.03
N GLU A 70 14.16 17.81 -23.41
CA GLU A 70 13.93 16.43 -23.82
C GLU A 70 12.75 15.76 -23.12
N PHE A 71 11.99 16.49 -22.29
CA PHE A 71 10.86 15.92 -21.56
C PHE A 71 9.70 15.58 -22.50
N GLN A 72 9.27 14.32 -22.46
CA GLN A 72 8.14 13.84 -23.23
C GLN A 72 7.20 13.05 -22.34
N LEU A 73 5.90 13.24 -22.59
CA LEU A 73 4.83 12.48 -21.98
C LEU A 73 3.98 11.87 -23.08
N GLN A 74 3.84 10.55 -23.08
CA GLN A 74 3.08 9.83 -24.11
C GLN A 74 2.14 8.82 -23.47
N ARG A 75 0.86 8.92 -23.81
CA ARG A 75 -0.15 7.93 -23.46
C ARG A 75 -0.38 7.00 -24.64
N ASP A 76 -0.43 5.71 -24.38
CA ASP A 76 -0.76 4.71 -25.39
C ASP A 76 -2.19 4.92 -25.92
N GLY A 77 -2.41 4.61 -27.20
CA GLY A 77 -3.70 4.78 -27.87
C GLY A 77 -4.82 3.91 -27.28
N ASN A 78 -4.46 2.81 -26.60
CA ASN A 78 -5.41 1.97 -25.88
C ASN A 78 -5.62 2.42 -24.42
N GLY A 79 -4.96 3.49 -23.98
CA GLY A 79 -5.10 4.08 -22.64
C GLY A 79 -4.54 3.23 -21.50
N GLY A 80 -3.85 2.11 -21.80
CA GLY A 80 -3.35 1.17 -20.80
C GLY A 80 -1.93 1.46 -20.31
N GLU A 81 -1.21 2.37 -20.96
CA GLU A 81 0.17 2.73 -20.59
C GLU A 81 0.40 4.23 -20.79
N LEU A 82 1.19 4.81 -19.90
CA LEU A 82 1.70 6.17 -19.97
C LEU A 82 3.21 6.12 -19.73
N VAL A 83 3.96 6.72 -20.66
CA VAL A 83 5.42 6.74 -20.68
C VAL A 83 5.89 8.18 -20.47
N ILE A 84 6.76 8.37 -19.48
CA ILE A 84 7.43 9.63 -19.21
C ILE A 84 8.89 9.46 -19.58
N ARG A 85 9.38 10.25 -20.54
CA ARG A 85 10.80 10.30 -20.90
C ARG A 85 11.40 11.59 -20.41
N THR A 86 12.51 11.47 -19.70
CA THR A 86 13.40 12.56 -19.34
C THR A 86 14.65 12.48 -20.22
N ASN A 87 15.58 13.42 -20.06
CA ASN A 87 16.84 13.41 -20.81
C ASN A 87 17.72 12.18 -20.54
N ALA A 88 17.56 11.55 -19.37
CA ALA A 88 18.40 10.44 -18.96
C ALA A 88 17.66 9.11 -18.95
N GLN A 89 16.34 9.12 -18.74
CA GLN A 89 15.65 7.94 -18.26
C GLN A 89 14.16 7.91 -18.62
N GLU A 90 13.62 6.70 -18.64
CA GLU A 90 12.21 6.44 -18.95
C GLU A 90 11.50 5.86 -17.72
N PHE A 91 10.30 6.37 -17.46
CA PHE A 91 9.34 5.84 -16.49
C PHE A 91 8.13 5.30 -17.25
N LYS A 92 7.55 4.21 -16.73
CA LYS A 92 6.32 3.64 -17.30
C LYS A 92 5.27 3.47 -16.23
N ILE A 93 4.05 3.90 -16.54
CA ILE A 93 2.86 3.70 -15.73
C ILE A 93 1.91 2.83 -16.53
N LYS A 94 1.58 1.65 -16.02
CA LYS A 94 0.75 0.66 -16.73
C LYS A 94 -0.49 0.29 -15.93
N VAL A 95 -1.63 0.25 -16.59
CA VAL A 95 -2.90 -0.22 -16.02
C VAL A 95 -3.01 -1.72 -16.23
N LEU A 96 -3.15 -2.47 -15.14
CA LEU A 96 -3.39 -3.92 -15.15
C LEU A 96 -4.86 -4.21 -14.84
N THR A 97 -5.73 -4.16 -15.84
CA THR A 97 -7.18 -4.31 -15.69
C THR A 97 -7.60 -5.64 -15.04
N SER A 98 -6.93 -6.75 -15.37
CA SER A 98 -7.25 -8.07 -14.80
C SER A 98 -7.00 -8.14 -13.29
N LYS A 99 -5.96 -7.45 -12.82
CA LYS A 99 -5.58 -7.37 -11.41
C LYS A 99 -6.20 -6.17 -10.69
N GLN A 100 -6.78 -5.22 -11.43
CA GLN A 100 -7.22 -3.92 -10.91
C GLN A 100 -6.11 -3.17 -10.17
N GLN A 101 -4.96 -3.09 -10.82
CA GLN A 101 -3.75 -2.47 -10.27
C GLN A 101 -3.13 -1.50 -11.28
N ILE A 102 -2.30 -0.60 -10.76
CA ILE A 102 -1.41 0.23 -11.56
C ILE A 102 0.03 -0.19 -11.24
N GLU A 103 0.85 -0.38 -12.25
CA GLU A 103 2.29 -0.60 -12.11
C GLU A 103 3.05 0.68 -12.46
N LEU A 104 3.99 1.08 -11.59
CA LEU A 104 4.98 2.11 -11.88
C LEU A 104 6.34 1.44 -12.00
N LEU A 105 6.95 1.53 -13.17
CA LEU A 105 8.35 1.20 -13.37
C LEU A 105 9.17 2.48 -13.27
N SER A 106 9.87 2.64 -12.15
CA SER A 106 10.79 3.74 -11.90
C SER A 106 12.24 3.25 -11.99
N PRO A 107 13.13 4.00 -12.65
CA PRO A 107 14.57 3.73 -12.65
C PRO A 107 15.22 3.88 -11.27
N VAL A 108 14.56 4.55 -10.31
CA VAL A 108 15.12 4.79 -8.97
C VAL A 108 14.55 3.83 -7.94
N SER A 109 13.23 3.62 -7.97
CA SER A 109 12.53 2.82 -6.96
C SER A 109 12.10 1.44 -7.43
N GLY A 110 12.42 1.08 -8.68
CA GLY A 110 12.10 -0.20 -9.29
C GLY A 110 10.64 -0.30 -9.73
N LEU A 111 10.19 -1.54 -9.93
CA LEU A 111 8.80 -1.84 -10.24
C LEU A 111 7.96 -1.85 -8.96
N ARG A 112 6.88 -1.06 -8.96
CA ARG A 112 5.93 -0.93 -7.84
C ARG A 112 4.51 -1.17 -8.31
N THR A 113 3.66 -1.67 -7.43
CA THR A 113 2.27 -2.03 -7.74
C THR A 113 1.33 -1.35 -6.77
N TYR A 114 0.30 -0.70 -7.30
CA TYR A 114 -0.63 0.13 -6.57
C TYR A 114 -2.05 -0.38 -6.68
N HIS A 115 -2.81 -0.22 -5.61
CA HIS A 115 -4.24 -0.48 -5.58
C HIS A 115 -5.00 0.79 -5.19
N TRP A 116 -6.24 0.91 -5.67
CA TRP A 116 -7.11 2.00 -5.25
C TRP A 116 -7.60 1.78 -3.82
N ASN A 117 -7.26 2.70 -2.93
CA ASN A 117 -7.82 2.75 -1.59
C ASN A 117 -9.05 3.68 -1.58
N ALA A 118 -10.24 3.09 -1.45
CA ALA A 118 -11.50 3.84 -1.46
C ALA A 118 -11.71 4.75 -0.24
N MET A 119 -10.99 4.51 0.87
CA MET A 119 -11.10 5.31 2.09
C MET A 119 -10.27 6.60 1.96
N THR A 120 -9.02 6.48 1.50
CA THR A 120 -8.11 7.62 1.33
C THR A 120 -8.26 8.29 -0.03
N LYS A 121 -8.97 7.66 -0.97
CA LYS A 121 -9.12 8.07 -2.38
C LYS A 121 -7.76 8.24 -3.07
N ARG A 122 -6.85 7.32 -2.82
CA ARG A 122 -5.47 7.33 -3.31
C ARG A 122 -5.06 6.00 -3.91
N TRP A 123 -4.06 6.04 -4.77
CA TRP A 123 -3.39 4.84 -5.27
C TRP A 123 -2.23 4.53 -4.35
N GLU A 124 -2.38 3.46 -3.56
CA GLU A 124 -1.44 3.09 -2.51
C GLU A 124 -0.65 1.84 -2.90
N ASP A 125 0.65 1.89 -2.65
CA ASP A 125 1.57 0.80 -2.90
C ASP A 125 1.16 -0.44 -2.09
N VAL A 126 1.18 -1.60 -2.73
CA VAL A 126 0.74 -2.86 -2.11
C VAL A 126 1.67 -3.31 -0.99
N ALA A 127 2.96 -2.95 -1.03
CA ALA A 127 3.94 -3.38 -0.05
C ALA A 127 4.03 -2.44 1.16
N ASP A 128 4.03 -1.13 0.93
CA ASP A 128 4.32 -0.14 1.99
C ASP A 128 3.28 0.99 2.12
N SER A 129 2.18 0.94 1.35
CA SER A 129 1.05 1.89 1.40
C SER A 129 1.41 3.34 1.10
N HIS A 130 2.58 3.61 0.50
CA HIS A 130 2.88 4.96 0.00
C HIS A 130 2.02 5.31 -1.20
N ASP A 131 1.71 6.60 -1.30
CA ASP A 131 0.97 7.15 -2.42
C ASP A 131 1.86 7.22 -3.69
N ILE A 132 1.27 6.87 -4.84
CA ILE A 132 1.97 6.86 -6.13
C ILE A 132 2.45 8.25 -6.57
N GLU A 133 1.67 9.31 -6.31
CA GLU A 133 1.94 10.67 -6.78
C GLU A 133 3.16 11.23 -6.03
N GLY A 134 3.23 10.97 -4.73
CA GLY A 134 4.39 11.29 -3.90
C GLY A 134 5.66 10.54 -4.35
N LEU A 135 5.54 9.24 -4.67
CA LEU A 135 6.70 8.46 -5.14
C LEU A 135 7.19 8.93 -6.51
N LEU A 136 6.26 9.19 -7.43
CA LEU A 136 6.54 9.66 -8.77
C LEU A 136 7.20 11.05 -8.74
N THR A 137 6.68 11.95 -7.92
CA THR A 137 7.27 13.28 -7.69
C THR A 137 8.71 13.17 -7.20
N ARG A 138 8.94 12.41 -6.13
CA ARG A 138 10.28 12.19 -5.56
C ARG A 138 11.26 11.63 -6.59
N ASP A 139 10.81 10.72 -7.44
CA ASP A 139 11.68 10.06 -8.41
C ASP A 139 11.95 10.95 -9.63
N LEU A 140 10.97 11.69 -10.14
CA LEU A 140 11.14 12.62 -11.27
C LEU A 140 12.06 13.79 -10.93
N MET A 141 11.99 14.31 -9.71
CA MET A 141 12.85 15.42 -9.25
C MET A 141 14.35 15.09 -9.29
N ARG A 142 14.74 13.82 -9.49
CA ARG A 142 16.14 13.42 -9.67
C ARG A 142 16.64 13.60 -11.10
N PHE A 143 15.74 13.74 -12.08
CA PHE A 143 16.08 13.81 -13.51
C PHE A 143 15.51 15.04 -14.22
N CYS A 144 14.56 15.73 -13.61
CA CYS A 144 13.94 16.93 -14.19
C CYS A 144 14.14 18.13 -13.28
N ALA A 145 14.27 19.30 -13.91
CA ALA A 145 14.07 20.58 -13.23
C ALA A 145 12.56 20.84 -13.05
N GLY A 146 12.18 21.37 -11.89
CA GLY A 146 10.78 21.60 -11.54
C GLY A 146 10.15 20.47 -10.72
N ILE A 147 8.88 20.64 -10.38
CA ILE A 147 8.12 19.71 -9.53
C ILE A 147 6.74 19.49 -10.18
N PRO A 148 6.28 18.24 -10.38
CA PRO A 148 4.90 17.95 -10.75
C PRO A 148 3.88 18.56 -9.78
N LEU A 149 2.73 19.00 -10.28
CA LEU A 149 1.67 19.64 -9.48
C LEU A 149 0.47 18.70 -9.31
N PHE A 150 0.60 17.72 -8.42
CA PHE A 150 -0.49 16.82 -8.00
C PHE A 150 -1.40 17.46 -6.93
#